data_AF-A0A343TAH0-F1
#
_entry.id   AF-A0A343TAH0-F1
#
_cell.length_a   1.000
_cell.length_b   1.000
_cell.length_c   1.000
_cell.angle_alpha   90.00
_cell.angle_beta   90.00
_cell.angle_gamma   90.00
#
_symmetry.space_group_name_H-M   'P 1'
#
loop_
_entity.id
_entity.type
_entity.pdbx_description
1 polymer ?
#
loop_
_entity_poly.entity_id
_entity_poly.type
_entity_poly.pdbx_seq_one_letter_code
_entity_poly.pdbx_strand_id
1 'polypeptide(L)'
;GREGKIAKPRQLHNTHWGMVCPAETPEGQACGLVKNLSLMSCISVGTLSAPVIEFLEEWGLESLEENAHASTPCTKVFVNGVWMGVHRDPVKLVSTLRKLRRKDDINCEVSVVRDIRERELRLYTDAGRVCRPLFIVENQQLLIQKRHIESLVRAKDDPTLSYNWDSLLKDGVIELLDAEEKETVMMCMTSEDF
;
A
#
# COMPACT_ATOMS: atom_id res chain seq x y z
N GLY A 1 5.59 -22.81 20.89
CA GLY A 1 6.13 -21.63 20.16
C GLY A 1 7.58 -21.82 19.75
N ARG A 2 8.53 -21.78 20.69
CA ARG A 2 9.98 -21.85 20.41
C ARG A 2 10.57 -23.26 20.30
N GLU A 3 9.94 -24.25 20.92
CA GLU A 3 10.39 -25.66 20.92
C GLU A 3 10.12 -26.40 19.60
N GLY A 4 9.34 -25.78 18.71
CA GLY A 4 9.05 -26.34 17.39
C GLY A 4 10.27 -26.25 16.46
N LYS A 5 10.73 -27.41 15.98
CA LYS A 5 11.77 -27.54 14.94
C LYS A 5 11.25 -27.25 13.51
N ILE A 6 10.10 -26.59 13.38
CA ILE A 6 9.53 -26.29 12.08
C ILE A 6 10.37 -25.17 11.44
N ALA A 7 11.06 -25.49 10.34
CA ALA A 7 11.98 -24.58 9.67
C ALA A 7 11.28 -23.49 8.85
N LYS A 8 10.14 -23.81 8.20
CA LYS A 8 9.42 -22.89 7.30
C LYS A 8 9.18 -21.48 7.86
N PRO A 9 8.62 -21.28 9.07
CA PRO A 9 8.37 -19.93 9.60
C PRO A 9 9.65 -19.15 9.96
N ARG A 10 10.80 -19.85 10.07
CA ARG A 10 12.11 -19.27 10.40
C ARG A 10 12.89 -18.85 9.16
N GLN A 11 12.51 -19.36 7.99
CA GLN A 11 13.18 -19.01 6.73
C GLN A 11 12.87 -17.57 6.36
N LEU A 12 13.86 -16.90 5.78
CA LEU A 12 13.67 -15.59 5.17
C LEU A 12 12.75 -15.75 3.96
N HIS A 13 11.61 -15.08 3.99
CA HIS A 13 10.63 -15.07 2.91
C HIS A 13 10.79 -13.82 2.04
N ASN A 14 10.51 -13.91 0.74
CA ASN A 14 10.69 -12.82 -0.21
C ASN A 14 9.81 -11.59 0.11
N THR A 15 8.64 -11.80 0.72
CA THR A 15 7.75 -10.70 1.14
C THR A 15 8.38 -9.83 2.24
N HIS A 16 9.40 -10.31 2.95
CA HIS A 16 10.12 -9.51 3.95
C HIS A 16 10.96 -8.37 3.34
N TRP A 17 11.22 -8.40 2.03
CA TRP A 17 12.13 -7.44 1.38
C TRP A 17 11.72 -5.99 1.66
N GLY A 18 12.60 -5.24 2.31
CA GLY A 18 12.37 -3.83 2.65
C GLY A 18 11.35 -3.60 3.76
N MET A 19 10.92 -4.65 4.47
CA MET A 19 10.03 -4.55 5.63
C MET A 19 10.72 -5.02 6.92
N VAL A 20 11.52 -6.08 6.80
CA VAL A 20 12.27 -6.69 7.89
C VAL A 20 13.74 -6.74 7.49
N CYS A 21 14.63 -6.48 8.46
CA CYS A 21 16.07 -6.62 8.26
C CYS A 21 16.42 -8.11 8.06
N PRO A 22 17.06 -8.49 6.92
CA PRO A 22 17.38 -9.89 6.67
C PRO A 22 18.53 -10.43 7.53
N ALA A 23 19.35 -9.56 8.11
CA ALA A 23 20.54 -9.93 8.88
C ALA A 23 20.30 -9.92 10.40
N GLU A 24 19.42 -9.06 10.88
CA GLU A 24 19.24 -8.82 12.31
C GLU A 24 18.25 -9.82 12.93
N THR A 25 18.73 -11.04 13.18
CA THR A 25 18.03 -12.08 13.93
C THR A 25 19.02 -12.73 14.92
N PRO A 26 18.60 -13.07 16.15
CA PRO A 26 19.44 -13.81 17.08
C PRO A 26 19.77 -15.20 16.56
N GLU A 27 20.92 -15.74 16.96
CA GLU A 27 21.29 -17.12 16.69
C GLU A 27 20.53 -18.12 17.61
N GLY A 28 20.64 -19.42 17.29
CA GLY A 28 20.06 -20.48 18.11
C GLY A 28 18.54 -20.64 17.98
N GLN A 29 17.85 -20.92 19.09
CA GLN A 29 16.44 -21.30 19.09
C GLN A 29 15.49 -20.17 18.64
N ALA A 30 15.93 -18.93 18.67
CA ALA A 30 15.15 -17.76 18.24
C ALA A 30 15.42 -17.35 16.78
N CYS A 31 16.36 -18.00 16.10
CA CYS A 31 16.71 -17.68 14.72
C CYS A 31 15.49 -17.76 13.79
N GLY A 32 15.23 -16.66 13.09
CA GLY A 32 14.09 -16.47 12.18
C GLY A 32 12.74 -16.24 12.85
N LEU A 33 12.63 -16.38 14.18
CA LEU A 33 11.41 -16.10 14.94
C LEU A 33 11.38 -14.66 15.46
N VAL A 34 12.53 -14.16 15.93
CA VAL A 34 12.68 -12.75 16.29
C VAL A 34 13.16 -12.02 15.05
N LYS A 35 12.37 -11.04 14.62
CA LYS A 35 12.60 -10.25 13.40
C LYS A 35 12.60 -8.77 13.79
N ASN A 36 13.49 -8.01 13.18
CA ASN A 36 13.58 -6.57 13.38
C ASN A 36 13.09 -5.82 12.15
N LEU A 37 12.31 -4.75 12.34
CA LEU A 37 11.81 -3.94 11.24
C LEU A 37 12.96 -3.20 10.54
N SER A 38 12.81 -2.98 9.23
CA SER A 38 13.73 -2.12 8.49
C SER A 38 13.49 -0.64 8.80
N LEU A 39 14.48 0.21 8.51
CA LEU A 39 14.50 1.63 8.92
C LEU A 39 13.27 2.44 8.46
N MET A 40 12.78 2.21 7.25
CA MET A 40 11.63 2.95 6.70
C MET A 40 10.31 2.19 6.80
N SER A 41 10.28 1.07 7.51
CA SER A 41 9.03 0.35 7.75
C SER A 41 8.13 1.13 8.71
N CYS A 42 6.87 1.34 8.34
CA CYS A 42 5.83 1.85 9.23
C CYS A 42 4.77 0.77 9.48
N ILE A 43 4.06 0.89 10.59
CA ILE A 43 2.94 0.01 10.94
C ILE A 43 1.66 0.84 10.81
N SER A 44 0.69 0.35 10.04
CA SER A 44 -0.61 1.02 9.92
C SER A 44 -1.31 1.09 11.28
N VAL A 45 -1.88 2.24 11.61
CA VAL A 45 -2.70 2.43 12.82
C VAL A 45 -4.17 2.10 12.58
N GLY A 46 -4.56 2.01 11.30
CA GLY A 46 -5.90 1.68 10.88
C GLY A 46 -6.79 2.91 10.76
N THR A 47 -7.79 2.82 9.88
CA THR A 47 -8.71 3.90 9.58
C THR A 47 -10.13 3.39 9.42
N LEU A 48 -11.10 4.28 9.62
CA LEU A 48 -12.51 3.95 9.40
C LEU A 48 -12.72 3.57 7.93
N SER A 49 -13.38 2.44 7.69
CA SER A 49 -13.71 1.97 6.34
C SER A 49 -14.91 2.69 5.74
N ALA A 50 -15.74 3.37 6.54
CA ALA A 50 -16.96 4.03 6.08
C ALA A 50 -16.74 4.99 4.89
N PRO A 51 -15.75 5.91 4.89
CA PRO A 51 -15.52 6.79 3.74
C PRO A 51 -15.13 6.03 2.46
N VAL A 52 -14.42 4.91 2.61
CA VAL A 52 -14.05 4.05 1.47
C VAL A 52 -15.28 3.33 0.92
N ILE A 53 -16.16 2.85 1.81
CA ILE A 53 -17.40 2.16 1.42
C ILE A 53 -18.36 3.13 0.72
N GLU A 54 -18.61 4.29 1.30
CA GLU A 54 -19.44 5.35 0.72
C GLU A 54 -18.94 5.74 -0.68
N PHE A 55 -17.63 5.92 -0.83
CA PHE A 55 -17.02 6.19 -2.14
C PHE A 55 -17.27 5.06 -3.15
N LEU A 56 -17.16 3.78 -2.75
CA LEU A 56 -17.40 2.65 -3.63
C LEU A 56 -18.86 2.60 -4.10
N GLU A 57 -19.82 2.84 -3.20
CA GLU A 57 -21.25 2.89 -3.52
C GLU A 57 -21.56 4.02 -4.51
N GLU A 58 -21.01 5.22 -4.30
CA GLU A 58 -21.16 6.36 -5.21
C GLU A 58 -20.53 6.10 -6.59
N TRP A 59 -19.46 5.31 -6.64
CA TRP A 59 -18.74 5.00 -7.88
C TRP A 59 -19.23 3.75 -8.62
N GLY A 60 -20.44 3.28 -8.33
CA GLY A 60 -21.11 2.23 -9.10
C GLY A 60 -20.69 0.83 -8.70
N LEU A 61 -20.41 0.62 -7.40
CA LEU A 61 -20.40 -0.71 -6.81
C LEU A 61 -21.83 -1.29 -6.87
N GLU A 62 -21.99 -2.40 -7.57
CA GLU A 62 -23.25 -3.14 -7.65
C GLU A 62 -23.34 -4.14 -6.49
N SER A 63 -24.46 -4.16 -5.79
CA SER A 63 -24.67 -5.10 -4.68
C SER A 63 -24.77 -6.54 -5.19
N LEU A 64 -24.55 -7.49 -4.29
CA LEU A 64 -24.67 -8.92 -4.57
C LEU A 64 -26.05 -9.32 -5.10
N GLU A 65 -27.11 -8.69 -4.58
CA GLU A 65 -28.49 -8.97 -4.95
C GLU A 65 -28.78 -8.48 -6.37
N GLU A 66 -28.31 -7.28 -6.72
CA GLU A 66 -28.48 -6.68 -8.05
C GLU A 66 -27.71 -7.46 -9.13
N ASN A 67 -26.55 -8.02 -8.78
CA ASN A 67 -25.69 -8.74 -9.71
C ASN A 67 -26.06 -10.22 -9.89
N ALA A 68 -27.05 -10.76 -9.16
CA ALA A 68 -27.41 -12.18 -9.20
C ALA A 68 -27.79 -12.70 -10.61
N HIS A 69 -28.19 -11.81 -11.52
CA HIS A 69 -28.60 -12.14 -12.88
C HIS A 69 -27.66 -11.61 -13.98
N ALA A 70 -26.52 -11.03 -13.61
CA ALA A 70 -25.60 -10.45 -14.58
C ALA A 70 -24.83 -11.55 -15.33
N SER A 71 -24.91 -11.52 -16.66
CA SER A 71 -24.15 -12.44 -17.54
C SER A 71 -22.72 -11.97 -17.79
N THR A 72 -22.39 -10.72 -17.46
CA THR A 72 -21.10 -10.10 -17.77
C THR A 72 -20.11 -10.37 -16.65
N PRO A 73 -18.86 -10.74 -16.95
CA PRO A 73 -17.84 -10.90 -15.93
C PRO A 73 -17.51 -9.57 -15.24
N CYS A 74 -17.89 -9.44 -13.97
CA CYS A 74 -17.56 -8.31 -13.10
C CYS A 74 -16.39 -8.67 -12.17
N THR A 75 -15.74 -7.65 -11.59
CA THR A 75 -14.68 -7.82 -10.58
C THR A 75 -15.29 -7.74 -9.19
N LYS A 76 -14.99 -8.70 -8.32
CA LYS A 76 -15.46 -8.68 -6.93
C LYS A 76 -14.70 -7.63 -6.14
N VAL A 77 -15.39 -6.87 -5.29
CA VAL A 77 -14.78 -5.85 -4.44
C VAL A 77 -14.91 -6.26 -2.97
N PHE A 78 -13.78 -6.32 -2.28
CA PHE A 78 -13.68 -6.67 -0.88
C PHE A 78 -13.12 -5.50 -0.08
N VAL A 79 -13.70 -5.24 1.09
CA VAL A 79 -13.16 -4.27 2.06
C VAL A 79 -12.94 -5.01 3.38
N ASN A 80 -11.69 -5.06 3.85
CA ASN A 80 -11.28 -5.81 5.05
C ASN A 80 -11.81 -7.27 5.07
N GLY A 81 -11.78 -7.93 3.90
CA GLY A 81 -12.26 -9.30 3.71
C GLY A 81 -13.78 -9.48 3.54
N VAL A 82 -14.58 -8.42 3.73
CA VAL A 82 -16.02 -8.45 3.49
C VAL A 82 -16.30 -8.24 2.01
N TRP A 83 -17.05 -9.15 1.39
CA TRP A 83 -17.47 -8.99 -0.01
C TRP A 83 -18.58 -7.93 -0.09
N MET A 84 -18.22 -6.74 -0.57
CA MET A 84 -19.14 -5.60 -0.64
C MET A 84 -20.04 -5.67 -1.88
N GLY A 85 -19.50 -6.15 -3.00
CA GLY A 85 -20.24 -6.19 -4.26
C GLY A 85 -19.35 -6.49 -5.45
N VAL A 86 -19.79 -6.06 -6.63
CA VAL A 86 -19.01 -6.19 -7.86
C VAL A 86 -18.92 -4.87 -8.61
N HIS A 87 -17.90 -4.73 -9.45
CA HIS A 87 -17.70 -3.54 -10.27
C HIS A 87 -17.31 -3.94 -11.71
N ARG A 88 -17.87 -3.24 -12.70
CA ARG A 88 -17.65 -3.53 -14.13
C ARG A 88 -16.34 -2.99 -14.69
N ASP A 89 -15.89 -1.83 -14.20
CA ASP A 89 -14.64 -1.18 -14.63
C ASP A 89 -13.64 -1.02 -13.46
N PRO A 90 -12.98 -2.11 -13.03
CA PRO A 90 -12.03 -2.05 -11.92
C PRO A 90 -10.78 -1.23 -12.23
N VAL A 91 -10.44 -1.03 -13.51
CA VAL A 91 -9.22 -0.31 -13.92
C VAL A 91 -9.38 1.16 -13.57
N LYS A 92 -10.51 1.75 -13.98
CA LYS A 92 -10.82 3.14 -13.65
C LYS A 92 -11.00 3.33 -12.15
N LEU A 93 -11.68 2.41 -11.47
CA LEU A 93 -11.89 2.46 -10.02
C LEU A 93 -10.55 2.51 -9.25
N VAL A 94 -9.61 1.61 -9.56
CA VAL A 94 -8.29 1.59 -8.92
C VAL A 94 -7.48 2.86 -9.22
N SER A 95 -7.54 3.36 -10.47
CA SER A 95 -6.88 4.62 -10.83
C SER A 95 -7.43 5.79 -10.01
N THR A 96 -8.75 5.87 -9.83
CA THR A 96 -9.39 6.91 -9.02
C THR A 96 -9.04 6.78 -7.54
N LEU A 97 -9.12 5.57 -6.96
CA LEU A 97 -8.76 5.31 -5.57
C LEU A 97 -7.31 5.73 -5.26
N ARG A 98 -6.36 5.36 -6.13
CA ARG A 98 -4.95 5.78 -5.98
C ARG A 98 -4.78 7.30 -6.08
N LYS A 99 -5.52 7.96 -6.97
CA LYS A 99 -5.50 9.43 -7.08
C LYS A 99 -6.05 10.11 -5.82
N LEU A 100 -7.12 9.59 -5.24
CA LEU A 100 -7.69 10.10 -3.99
C LEU A 100 -6.73 9.86 -2.81
N ARG A 101 -6.10 8.68 -2.74
CA ARG A 101 -5.05 8.38 -1.76
C ARG A 101 -3.88 9.36 -1.83
N ARG A 102 -3.45 9.73 -3.04
CA ARG A 102 -2.35 10.68 -3.27
C ARG A 102 -2.70 12.14 -3.00
N LYS A 103 -3.99 12.46 -2.91
CA LYS A 103 -4.50 13.81 -2.62
C LYS A 103 -4.89 14.01 -1.15
N ASP A 104 -4.70 12.98 -0.31
CA ASP A 104 -5.12 12.96 1.09
C ASP A 104 -6.66 12.96 1.30
N ASP A 105 -7.44 12.66 0.25
CA ASP A 105 -8.90 12.45 0.35
C ASP A 105 -9.23 11.08 0.97
N ILE A 106 -8.38 10.08 0.68
CA ILE A 106 -8.36 8.77 1.34
C ILE A 106 -7.04 8.67 2.08
N ASN A 107 -7.06 8.14 3.30
CA ASN A 107 -5.84 8.02 4.11
C ASN A 107 -4.75 7.20 3.39
N CYS A 108 -3.51 7.69 3.43
CA CYS A 108 -2.36 7.07 2.78
C CYS A 108 -2.06 5.63 3.21
N GLU A 109 -2.56 5.18 4.38
CA GLU A 109 -2.42 3.81 4.86
C GLU A 109 -3.38 2.81 4.19
N VAL A 110 -4.43 3.28 3.51
CA VAL A 110 -5.39 2.40 2.84
C VAL A 110 -4.69 1.68 1.69
N SER A 111 -4.71 0.35 1.71
CA SER A 111 -4.12 -0.48 0.66
C SER A 111 -5.16 -0.83 -0.40
N VAL A 112 -4.72 -0.84 -1.66
CA VAL A 112 -5.57 -1.12 -2.83
C VAL A 112 -4.90 -2.18 -3.70
N VAL A 113 -5.37 -3.41 -3.60
CA VAL A 113 -4.79 -4.58 -4.28
C VAL A 113 -5.75 -5.09 -5.35
N ARG A 114 -5.31 -5.06 -6.62
CA ARG A 114 -6.10 -5.59 -7.74
C ARG A 114 -5.49 -6.89 -8.26
N ASP A 115 -6.16 -7.99 -7.99
CA ASP A 115 -5.85 -9.29 -8.56
C ASP A 115 -6.57 -9.45 -9.91
N ILE A 116 -5.81 -9.32 -11.00
CA ILE A 116 -6.33 -9.42 -12.37
C ILE A 116 -6.76 -10.85 -12.71
N ARG A 117 -6.06 -11.86 -12.15
CA ARG A 117 -6.29 -13.27 -12.46
C ARG A 117 -7.58 -13.76 -11.82
N GLU A 118 -7.75 -13.49 -10.52
CA GLU A 118 -8.93 -13.90 -9.76
C GLU A 118 -10.12 -12.93 -9.94
N ARG A 119 -9.89 -11.79 -10.61
CA ARG A 119 -10.88 -10.71 -10.79
C ARG A 119 -11.40 -10.21 -9.45
N GLU A 120 -10.46 -9.89 -8.56
CA GLU A 120 -10.76 -9.38 -7.23
C GLU A 120 -10.03 -8.05 -6.99
N LEU A 121 -10.74 -7.11 -6.39
CA LEU A 121 -10.21 -5.87 -5.85
C LEU A 121 -10.36 -5.95 -4.34
N ARG A 122 -9.25 -5.89 -3.60
CA ARG A 122 -9.22 -5.96 -2.15
C ARG A 122 -8.71 -4.63 -1.61
N LEU A 123 -9.48 -4.04 -0.70
CA LEU A 123 -9.11 -2.83 0.03
C LEU A 123 -8.92 -3.16 1.50
N TYR A 124 -7.85 -2.62 2.09
CA TYR A 124 -7.57 -2.80 3.51
C TYR A 124 -7.40 -1.45 4.20
N THR A 125 -8.20 -1.24 5.24
CA THR A 125 -8.11 -0.11 6.17
C THR A 125 -7.66 -0.54 7.56
N ASP A 126 -7.34 -1.82 7.74
CA ASP A 126 -6.96 -2.42 9.02
C ASP A 126 -5.60 -1.93 9.54
N ALA A 127 -5.45 -2.00 10.86
CA ALA A 127 -4.21 -1.73 11.59
C ALA A 127 -3.25 -2.93 11.56
N GLY A 128 -1.97 -2.69 11.84
CA GLY A 128 -0.95 -3.73 12.01
C GLY A 128 -0.29 -4.22 10.72
N ARG A 129 -0.64 -3.64 9.56
CA ARG A 129 0.04 -3.92 8.30
C ARG A 129 1.39 -3.20 8.29
N VAL A 130 2.42 -3.89 7.81
CA VAL A 130 3.73 -3.26 7.61
C VAL A 130 3.76 -2.63 6.23
N CYS A 131 3.96 -1.33 6.20
CA CYS A 131 4.06 -0.52 4.99
C CYS A 131 5.47 0.07 4.86
N ARG A 132 5.85 0.47 3.66
CA ARG A 132 7.08 1.22 3.41
C ARG A 132 6.81 2.33 2.39
N PRO A 133 7.35 3.54 2.58
CA PRO A 133 7.27 4.60 1.59
C PRO A 133 8.16 4.33 0.38
N LEU A 134 7.62 4.58 -0.81
CA LEU A 134 8.30 4.50 -2.09
C LEU A 134 7.97 5.74 -2.94
N PHE A 135 8.89 6.11 -3.82
CA PHE A 135 8.64 7.19 -4.78
C PHE A 135 7.69 6.73 -5.89
N ILE A 136 6.81 7.63 -6.30
CA ILE A 136 5.89 7.37 -7.41
C ILE A 136 6.58 7.68 -8.74
N VAL A 137 6.39 6.77 -9.70
CA VAL A 137 6.82 6.93 -11.09
C VAL A 137 5.57 6.98 -11.98
N GLU A 138 5.45 8.01 -12.81
CA GLU A 138 4.44 8.10 -13.87
C GLU A 138 5.11 8.39 -15.21
N ASN A 139 4.68 7.70 -16.28
CA ASN A 139 5.24 7.86 -17.62
C ASN A 139 6.78 7.76 -17.67
N GLN A 140 7.36 6.80 -16.93
CA GLN A 140 8.82 6.60 -16.81
C GLN A 140 9.55 7.82 -16.23
N GLN A 141 8.88 8.65 -15.44
CA GLN A 141 9.48 9.78 -14.75
C GLN A 141 9.12 9.78 -13.28
N LEU A 142 10.10 10.08 -12.42
CA LEU A 142 9.87 10.30 -11.00
C LEU A 142 9.02 11.54 -10.80
N LEU A 143 7.96 11.43 -9.98
CA LEU A 143 7.15 12.59 -9.60
C LEU A 143 7.90 13.52 -8.63
N ILE A 144 8.84 12.97 -7.85
CA ILE A 144 9.74 13.80 -7.05
C ILE A 144 10.70 14.57 -7.96
N GLN A 145 10.70 15.89 -7.82
CA GLN A 145 11.52 16.82 -8.61
C GLN A 145 12.46 17.60 -7.69
N LYS A 146 13.49 18.23 -8.28
CA LYS A 146 14.46 19.08 -7.56
C LYS A 146 13.79 20.16 -6.71
N ARG A 147 12.66 20.71 -7.16
CA ARG A 147 11.88 21.71 -6.40
C ARG A 147 11.45 21.20 -5.01
N HIS A 148 11.07 19.93 -4.87
CA HIS A 148 10.67 19.36 -3.58
C HIS A 148 11.87 19.24 -2.64
N ILE A 149 13.03 18.85 -3.20
CA ILE A 149 14.29 18.74 -2.44
C ILE A 149 14.74 20.12 -1.95
N GLU A 150 14.70 21.12 -2.83
CA GLU A 150 15.03 22.50 -2.47
C GLU A 150 14.08 23.04 -1.39
N SER A 151 12.78 22.76 -1.47
CA SER A 151 11.82 23.12 -0.42
C SER A 151 12.13 22.44 0.91
N LEU A 152 12.50 21.15 0.92
CA LEU A 152 12.90 20.43 2.14
C LEU A 152 14.16 21.03 2.77
N VAL A 153 15.17 21.35 1.95
CA VAL A 153 16.42 21.95 2.44
C VAL A 153 16.15 23.35 3.01
N ARG A 154 15.34 24.17 2.33
CA ARG A 154 14.97 25.50 2.82
C ARG A 154 14.16 25.42 4.11
N ALA A 155 13.20 24.51 4.22
CA ALA A 155 12.42 24.30 5.44
C ALA A 155 13.26 23.79 6.63
N LYS A 156 14.38 23.12 6.34
CA LYS A 156 15.36 22.75 7.38
C LYS A 156 16.13 23.95 7.92
N ASP A 157 16.47 24.91 7.06
CA ASP A 157 17.27 26.08 7.42
C ASP A 157 16.42 27.23 7.96
N ASP A 158 15.16 27.34 7.52
CA ASP A 158 14.19 28.36 7.93
C ASP A 158 12.97 27.72 8.60
N PRO A 159 12.85 27.81 9.94
CA PRO A 159 11.72 27.27 10.70
C PRO A 159 10.35 27.87 10.34
N THR A 160 10.31 28.99 9.60
CA THR A 160 9.06 29.62 9.16
C THR A 160 8.46 28.92 7.93
N LEU A 161 9.25 28.14 7.20
CA LEU A 161 8.81 27.36 6.05
C LEU A 161 8.42 25.95 6.51
N SER A 162 7.13 25.62 6.46
CA SER A 162 6.66 24.26 6.79
C SER A 162 6.60 23.38 5.54
N TYR A 163 7.73 22.75 5.18
CA TYR A 163 7.76 21.67 4.19
C TYR A 163 8.48 20.46 4.77
N ASN A 164 7.75 19.38 5.00
CA ASN A 164 8.21 18.20 5.74
C ASN A 164 7.81 16.89 5.03
N TRP A 165 8.00 15.75 5.70
CA TRP A 165 7.62 14.44 5.18
C TRP A 165 6.14 14.34 4.79
N ASP A 166 5.24 14.84 5.65
CA ASP A 166 3.80 14.82 5.38
C ASP A 166 3.43 15.67 4.16
N SER A 167 4.22 16.72 3.90
CA SER A 167 4.07 17.54 2.71
C SER A 167 4.37 16.75 1.43
N LEU A 168 5.37 15.86 1.45
CA LEU A 168 5.67 14.97 0.31
C LEU A 168 4.58 13.92 0.06
N LEU A 169 3.96 13.42 1.13
CA LEU A 169 2.81 12.51 1.03
C LEU A 169 1.61 13.25 0.41
N LYS A 170 1.31 14.46 0.88
CA LYS A 170 0.21 15.31 0.37
C LYS A 170 0.43 15.81 -1.05
N ASP A 171 1.68 16.07 -1.44
CA ASP A 171 2.06 16.40 -2.81
C ASP A 171 1.95 15.18 -3.75
N GLY A 172 1.71 13.98 -3.21
CA GLY A 172 1.55 12.76 -4.00
C GLY A 172 2.83 12.32 -4.70
N VAL A 173 4.00 12.60 -4.11
CA VAL A 173 5.31 12.18 -4.67
C VAL A 173 5.85 10.91 -4.02
N ILE A 174 5.34 10.57 -2.84
CA ILE A 174 5.64 9.34 -2.08
C ILE A 174 4.32 8.62 -1.80
N GLU A 175 4.36 7.29 -1.83
CA GLU A 175 3.21 6.42 -1.54
C GLU A 175 3.64 5.31 -0.56
N LEU A 176 2.78 5.00 0.42
CA LEU A 176 2.99 3.89 1.34
C LEU A 176 2.48 2.60 0.68
N LEU A 177 3.36 1.60 0.59
CA LEU A 177 3.03 0.29 0.02
C LEU A 177 3.18 -0.80 1.09
N ASP A 178 2.13 -1.61 1.25
CA ASP A 178 2.16 -2.79 2.10
C ASP A 178 2.60 -4.05 1.34
N ALA A 179 2.68 -5.17 2.05
CA ALA A 179 3.20 -6.42 1.50
C ALA A 179 2.33 -6.97 0.36
N GLU A 180 1.01 -6.81 0.44
CA GLU A 180 0.09 -7.34 -0.56
C GLU A 180 0.03 -6.45 -1.80
N GLU A 181 -0.04 -5.12 -1.64
CA GLU A 181 -0.03 -4.21 -2.78
C GLU A 181 1.29 -4.32 -3.55
N LYS A 182 2.40 -4.55 -2.85
CA LYS A 182 3.72 -4.77 -3.43
C LYS A 182 3.78 -5.95 -4.42
N GLU A 183 2.94 -6.98 -4.26
CA GLU A 183 2.91 -8.11 -5.21
C GLU A 183 2.33 -7.73 -6.57
N THR A 184 1.59 -6.62 -6.65
CA THR A 184 0.90 -6.15 -7.86
C THR A 184 1.59 -4.99 -8.57
N VAL A 185 2.68 -4.47 -8.00
CA VAL A 185 3.40 -3.29 -8.52
C VAL A 185 4.78 -3.67 -9.05
N MET A 186 5.29 -2.85 -9.97
CA MET A 186 6.65 -2.93 -10.46
C MET A 186 7.50 -1.88 -9.74
N MET A 187 8.66 -2.27 -9.23
CA MET A 187 9.60 -1.38 -8.56
C MET A 187 10.91 -1.34 -9.35
N CYS A 188 11.43 -0.13 -9.56
CA CYS A 188 12.78 0.08 -10.06
C CYS A 188 13.73 0.17 -8.85
N MET A 189 14.93 -0.40 -8.98
CA MET A 189 15.91 -0.39 -7.88
C MET A 189 16.62 0.94 -7.80
N THR A 190 16.95 1.53 -8.95
CA THR A 190 17.59 2.82 -9.06
C THR A 190 16.85 3.71 -10.06
N SER A 191 17.11 5.02 -10.00
CA SER A 191 16.57 5.98 -10.95
C SER A 191 17.16 5.87 -12.36
N GLU A 192 18.23 5.09 -12.52
CA GLU A 192 18.90 4.87 -13.81
C GLU A 192 18.32 3.67 -14.58
N ASP A 193 17.47 2.87 -13.92
CA ASP A 193 16.91 1.64 -14.48
C ASP A 193 15.62 1.85 -15.30
N PHE A 194 15.16 3.10 -15.46
CA PHE A 194 13.98 3.46 -16.28
C PHE A 194 14.25 4.65 -17.20
#